data_AF-F9Q826-F1
#
_entry.id   AF-F9Q826-F1
#
_cell.length_a   1.000
_cell.length_b   1.000
_cell.length_c   1.000
_cell.angle_alpha   90.00
_cell.angle_beta   90.00
_cell.angle_gamma   90.00
#
_symmetry.space_group_name_H-M   'P 1'
#
loop_
_entity.id
_entity.type
_entity.pdbx_description
1 polymer ?
#
loop_
_entity_poly.entity_id
_entity_poly.type
_entity_poly.pdbx_seq_one_letter_code
_entity_poly.pdbx_strand_id
1 'polypeptide(L)'
;MEFLMNLSEGTQFAVQLVIVLICLFYGARKGGISLGMLGGIGLLVLVFGFGIEPGKPAIDVMLTILAVVVTSATLQASGGLDVMLQIAEKMLRRNPKYVSILAPFVTCFLTILCGTGHVVYTMLPIIYDIAIKNDIRPERPMAASSIASQMGIIASPVSVAVVTLTTYLVNAKHPLAGFDGYLDLLKITIPATLCGVLAIGIFSWFRGKDLEDDKEFQAKLADPEFKKYVYGDSTSLLDKKLPQSSWNAMWIFFGAIILVALLGYFKDLRPAFEKSTPAQVVEVVSAENKTLKSFNIKDGKILAQAVDGKVAVNVKDSKAKPQIAYNNVEIYDDQNTLTQTLSAQDGNVTITAAGASESIANAKIVLKDSIKKKST
;
A
#
# COMPACT_ATOMS: atom_id res chain seq x y z
N MET A 1 14.32 32.02 5.80
CA MET A 1 13.76 30.99 4.90
C MET A 1 14.79 30.53 3.86
N GLU A 2 15.59 31.42 3.26
CA GLU A 2 16.69 31.04 2.34
C GLU A 2 17.72 30.06 2.93
N PHE A 3 18.03 30.16 4.23
CA PHE A 3 18.98 29.25 4.87
C PHE A 3 18.56 27.77 4.83
N LEU A 4 17.26 27.47 4.97
CA LEU A 4 16.75 26.08 4.93
C LEU A 4 16.62 25.55 3.50
N MET A 5 16.53 26.44 2.51
CA MET A 5 16.43 26.12 1.09
C MET A 5 17.80 25.98 0.40
N ASN A 6 18.87 26.51 0.99
CA ASN A 6 20.24 26.48 0.45
C ASN A 6 21.15 25.40 1.09
N LEU A 7 20.57 24.44 1.81
CA LEU A 7 21.32 23.30 2.36
C LEU A 7 21.57 22.25 1.27
N SER A 8 22.63 21.44 1.44
CA SER A 8 22.87 20.30 0.54
C SER A 8 21.67 19.34 0.56
N GLU A 9 21.34 18.71 -0.58
CA GLU A 9 20.15 17.85 -0.71
C GLU A 9 20.04 16.79 0.40
N GLY A 10 21.16 16.16 0.76
CA GLY A 10 21.21 15.15 1.83
C GLY A 10 20.92 15.73 3.21
N THR A 11 21.46 16.93 3.51
CA THR A 11 21.16 17.63 4.77
C THR A 11 19.70 18.08 4.82
N GLN A 12 19.17 18.57 3.70
CA GLN A 12 17.78 18.99 3.60
C GLN A 12 16.82 17.81 3.83
N PHE A 13 17.08 16.66 3.20
CA PHE A 13 16.31 15.44 3.43
C PHE A 13 16.38 14.97 4.90
N ALA A 14 17.57 14.96 5.50
CA ALA A 14 17.75 14.53 6.88
C ALA A 14 16.98 15.44 7.85
N VAL A 15 17.04 16.76 7.67
CA VAL A 15 16.32 17.72 8.51
C VAL A 15 14.81 17.59 8.32
N GLN A 16 14.33 17.43 7.09
CA GLN A 16 12.91 17.18 6.81
C GLN A 16 12.43 15.88 7.49
N LEU A 17 13.21 14.81 7.39
CA LEU A 17 12.91 13.54 8.04
C LEU A 17 12.84 13.69 9.56
N VAL A 18 13.80 14.41 10.17
CA VAL A 18 13.80 14.68 11.62
C VAL A 18 12.56 15.47 12.03
N ILE A 19 12.17 16.50 11.28
CA ILE A 19 10.95 17.28 11.55
C ILE A 19 9.73 16.37 11.51
N VAL A 20 9.60 15.55 10.45
CA VAL A 20 8.49 14.60 10.32
C VAL A 20 8.46 13.60 11.48
N LEU A 21 9.61 13.05 11.87
CA LEU A 21 9.72 12.14 13.00
C LEU A 21 9.36 12.81 14.33
N ILE A 22 9.79 14.05 14.57
CA ILE A 22 9.40 14.81 15.78
C ILE A 22 7.88 15.00 15.81
N CYS A 23 7.27 15.44 14.71
CA CYS A 23 5.83 15.59 14.59
C CYS A 23 5.09 14.26 14.84
N LEU A 24 5.60 13.15 14.28
CA LEU A 24 5.01 11.81 14.44
C LEU A 24 5.15 11.28 15.87
N PHE A 25 6.33 11.32 16.48
CA PHE A 25 6.55 10.82 17.85
C PHE A 25 5.79 11.66 18.89
N TYR A 26 5.81 12.98 18.73
CA TYR A 26 5.04 13.88 19.60
C TYR A 26 3.53 13.66 19.42
N GLY A 27 3.07 13.51 18.17
CA GLY A 27 1.67 13.24 17.87
C GLY A 27 1.18 11.89 18.35
N ALA A 28 1.99 10.84 18.22
CA ALA A 28 1.67 9.50 18.69
C ALA A 28 1.49 9.46 20.22
N ARG A 29 2.28 10.24 20.97
CA ARG A 29 2.12 10.38 22.43
C ARG A 29 0.82 11.06 22.84
N LYS A 30 0.37 12.07 22.09
CA LYS A 30 -0.89 12.79 22.38
C LYS A 30 -2.14 12.05 21.88
N GLY A 31 -2.01 11.24 20.83
CA GLY A 31 -3.07 10.40 20.28
C GLY A 31 -4.25 11.17 19.67
N GLY A 32 -5.21 10.41 19.15
CA GLY A 32 -6.48 10.93 18.62
C GLY A 32 -6.33 11.96 17.48
N ILE A 33 -7.10 13.04 17.56
CA ILE A 33 -7.14 14.11 16.55
C ILE A 33 -5.78 14.84 16.44
N SER A 34 -5.01 14.89 17.54
CA SER A 34 -3.71 15.57 17.60
C SER A 34 -2.71 15.01 16.59
N LEU A 35 -2.75 13.70 16.31
CA LEU A 35 -1.85 13.05 15.35
C LEU A 35 -2.07 13.60 13.94
N GLY A 36 -3.33 13.79 13.52
CA GLY A 36 -3.67 14.38 12.22
C GLY A 36 -3.31 15.87 12.14
N MET A 37 -3.58 16.63 13.21
CA MET A 37 -3.27 18.06 13.26
C MET A 37 -1.76 18.33 13.20
N LEU A 38 -0.95 17.55 13.92
CA LEU A 38 0.51 17.64 13.88
C LEU A 38 1.10 17.23 12.53
N GLY A 39 0.46 16.29 11.83
CA GLY A 39 0.78 15.99 10.43
C GLY A 39 0.55 17.19 9.52
N GLY A 40 -0.57 17.91 9.71
CA GLY A 40 -0.86 19.16 9.00
C GLY A 40 0.16 20.27 9.29
N ILE A 41 0.55 20.44 10.56
CA ILE A 41 1.61 21.39 10.95
C ILE A 41 2.94 21.00 10.32
N GLY A 42 3.30 19.72 10.32
CA GLY A 42 4.50 19.22 9.64
C GLY A 42 4.49 19.55 8.16
N LEU A 43 3.36 19.36 7.48
CA LEU A 43 3.20 19.75 6.07
C LEU A 43 3.35 21.26 5.86
N LEU A 44 2.78 22.10 6.74
CA LEU A 44 2.97 23.56 6.67
C LEU A 44 4.46 23.93 6.78
N VAL A 45 5.19 23.30 7.70
CA VAL A 45 6.64 23.54 7.85
C VAL A 45 7.41 23.10 6.61
N LEU A 46 7.05 21.97 6.00
CA LEU A 46 7.70 21.48 4.77
C LEU A 46 7.41 22.40 3.56
N VAL A 47 6.17 22.84 3.39
CA VAL A 47 5.76 23.68 2.25
C VAL A 47 6.27 25.11 2.42
N PHE A 48 5.99 25.77 3.54
CA PHE A 48 6.34 27.17 3.75
C PHE A 48 7.80 27.35 4.21
N GLY A 49 8.37 26.39 4.93
CA GLY A 49 9.75 26.47 5.43
C GLY A 49 10.80 25.99 4.43
N PHE A 50 10.54 24.89 3.72
CA PHE A 50 11.48 24.30 2.75
C PHE A 50 11.09 24.51 1.29
N GLY A 51 9.92 25.10 1.00
CA GLY A 51 9.47 25.38 -0.37
C GLY A 51 9.09 24.15 -1.18
N ILE A 52 8.78 23.03 -0.51
CA ILE A 52 8.41 21.81 -1.21
C ILE A 52 7.02 21.99 -1.80
N GLU A 53 6.86 21.69 -3.09
CA GLU A 53 5.54 21.69 -3.71
C GLU A 53 4.61 20.68 -3.01
N PRO A 54 3.40 21.10 -2.57
CA PRO A 54 2.46 20.20 -1.94
C PRO A 54 2.04 19.10 -2.92
N GLY A 55 2.13 17.85 -2.48
CA GLY A 55 1.66 16.70 -3.24
C GLY A 55 0.14 16.67 -3.41
N LYS A 56 -0.34 15.81 -4.33
CA LYS A 56 -1.77 15.56 -4.46
C LYS A 56 -2.29 14.81 -3.22
N PRO A 57 -3.47 15.15 -2.69
CA PRO A 57 -4.09 14.38 -1.62
C PRO A 57 -4.25 12.92 -2.02
N ALA A 58 -3.92 12.00 -1.11
CA ALA A 58 -4.03 10.56 -1.33
C ALA A 58 -5.48 10.09 -1.14
N ILE A 59 -6.40 10.59 -1.98
CA ILE A 59 -7.84 10.30 -1.90
C ILE A 59 -8.09 8.79 -1.94
N ASP A 60 -7.40 8.07 -2.82
CA ASP A 60 -7.52 6.61 -2.95
C ASP A 60 -7.18 5.88 -1.64
N VAL A 61 -6.14 6.35 -0.94
CA VAL A 61 -5.72 5.80 0.36
C VAL A 61 -6.77 6.11 1.43
N MET A 62 -7.27 7.36 1.47
CA MET A 62 -8.32 7.75 2.43
C MET A 62 -9.61 6.94 2.26
N LEU A 63 -10.05 6.72 1.02
CA LEU A 63 -11.22 5.90 0.70
C LEU A 63 -11.00 4.43 1.07
N THR A 64 -9.79 3.90 0.86
CA THR A 64 -9.45 2.53 1.26
C THR A 64 -9.47 2.38 2.79
N ILE A 65 -8.95 3.36 3.54
CA ILE A 65 -9.03 3.36 5.01
C ILE A 65 -10.49 3.37 5.46
N LEU A 66 -11.32 4.26 4.88
CA LEU A 66 -12.73 4.35 5.23
C LEU A 66 -13.46 3.02 4.99
N ALA A 67 -13.22 2.38 3.85
CA ALA A 67 -13.81 1.08 3.53
C ALA A 67 -13.43 0.02 4.58
N VAL A 68 -12.13 -0.14 4.89
CA VAL A 68 -11.65 -1.15 5.85
C VAL A 68 -12.19 -0.90 7.26
N VAL A 69 -12.22 0.37 7.70
CA VAL A 69 -12.74 0.74 9.03
C VAL A 69 -14.24 0.48 9.12
N VAL A 70 -15.02 0.85 8.11
CA VAL A 70 -16.48 0.60 8.08
C VAL A 70 -16.76 -0.91 8.07
N THR A 71 -16.04 -1.69 7.27
CA THR A 71 -16.16 -3.15 7.27
C THR A 71 -15.82 -3.75 8.63
N SER A 72 -14.71 -3.32 9.26
CA SER A 72 -14.30 -3.81 10.59
C SER A 72 -15.33 -3.44 11.67
N ALA A 73 -15.85 -2.21 11.64
CA ALA A 73 -16.89 -1.75 12.55
C ALA A 73 -18.19 -2.56 12.37
N THR A 74 -18.53 -2.92 11.12
CA THR A 74 -19.71 -3.74 10.80
C THR A 74 -19.52 -5.18 11.27
N LEU A 75 -18.32 -5.74 11.12
CA LEU A 75 -17.95 -7.07 11.63
C LEU A 75 -18.04 -7.13 13.16
N GLN A 76 -17.61 -6.06 13.84
CA GLN A 76 -17.70 -5.95 15.29
C GLN A 76 -19.16 -5.77 15.75
N ALA A 77 -19.92 -4.89 15.09
CA ALA A 77 -21.33 -4.63 15.42
C ALA A 77 -22.25 -5.84 15.18
N SER A 78 -21.92 -6.70 14.21
CA SER A 78 -22.66 -7.94 13.93
C SER A 78 -22.27 -9.12 14.83
N GLY A 79 -21.28 -8.95 15.71
CA GLY A 79 -20.72 -10.03 16.54
C GLY A 79 -19.89 -11.05 15.76
N GLY A 80 -19.60 -10.81 14.48
CA GLY A 80 -18.75 -11.70 13.68
C GLY A 80 -17.32 -11.77 14.21
N LEU A 81 -16.81 -10.66 14.78
CA LEU A 81 -15.51 -10.66 15.47
C LEU A 81 -15.53 -11.57 16.71
N ASP A 82 -16.62 -11.62 17.47
CA ASP A 82 -16.72 -12.46 18.67
C ASP A 82 -16.62 -13.95 18.31
N VAL A 83 -17.13 -14.36 17.15
CA VAL A 83 -16.96 -15.73 16.64
C VAL A 83 -15.49 -16.03 16.37
N MET A 84 -14.77 -15.10 15.74
CA MET A 84 -13.33 -15.25 15.49
C MET A 84 -12.54 -15.31 16.79
N LEU A 85 -12.88 -14.47 17.77
CA LEU A 85 -12.27 -14.47 19.10
C LEU A 85 -12.56 -15.76 19.86
N GLN A 86 -13.77 -16.33 19.77
CA GLN A 86 -14.11 -17.62 20.38
C GLN A 86 -13.30 -18.77 19.77
N ILE A 87 -13.07 -18.77 18.45
CA ILE A 87 -12.21 -19.75 17.77
C ILE A 87 -10.75 -19.57 18.21
N ALA A 88 -10.27 -18.32 18.28
CA ALA A 88 -8.93 -17.99 18.73
C ALA A 88 -8.70 -18.42 20.18
N GLU A 89 -9.63 -18.14 21.08
CA GLU A 89 -9.60 -18.59 22.48
C GLU A 89 -9.55 -20.11 22.57
N LYS A 90 -10.42 -20.81 21.82
CA LYS A 90 -10.42 -22.29 21.78
C LYS A 90 -9.06 -22.84 21.34
N MET A 91 -8.42 -22.21 20.37
CA MET A 91 -7.10 -22.59 19.89
C MET A 91 -6.03 -22.40 20.98
N LEU A 92 -6.02 -21.26 21.66
CA LEU A 92 -5.04 -20.94 22.70
C LEU A 92 -5.23 -21.80 23.95
N ARG A 93 -6.47 -22.09 24.36
CA ARG A 93 -6.77 -22.97 25.50
C ARG A 93 -6.47 -24.44 25.26
N ARG A 94 -6.35 -24.88 24.00
CA ARG A 94 -6.03 -26.27 23.68
C ARG A 94 -4.59 -26.64 24.08
N ASN A 95 -3.65 -25.71 23.91
CA ASN A 95 -2.23 -25.89 24.22
C ASN A 95 -1.66 -24.69 25.01
N PRO A 96 -2.16 -24.44 26.23
CA PRO A 96 -1.86 -23.20 26.96
C PRO A 96 -0.38 -23.09 27.38
N LYS A 97 0.32 -24.23 27.53
CA LYS A 97 1.77 -24.26 27.79
C LYS A 97 2.59 -23.46 26.75
N TYR A 98 2.08 -23.35 25.51
CA TYR A 98 2.74 -22.65 24.42
C TYR A 98 2.13 -21.27 24.14
N VAL A 99 1.35 -20.69 25.07
CA VAL A 99 0.64 -19.42 24.85
C VAL A 99 1.58 -18.27 24.48
N SER A 100 2.81 -18.26 25.00
CA SER A 100 3.85 -17.25 24.68
C SER A 100 4.23 -17.20 23.19
N ILE A 101 4.07 -18.33 22.47
CA ILE A 101 4.29 -18.41 21.01
C ILE A 101 2.96 -18.34 20.27
N LEU A 102 1.95 -19.12 20.72
CA LEU A 102 0.68 -19.23 20.01
C LEU A 102 -0.10 -17.92 20.00
N ALA A 103 -0.12 -17.16 21.11
CA ALA A 103 -0.87 -15.90 21.18
C ALA A 103 -0.39 -14.89 20.13
N PRO A 104 0.92 -14.61 19.98
CA PRO A 104 1.42 -13.75 18.90
C PRO A 104 1.01 -14.19 17.50
N PHE A 105 1.06 -15.49 17.19
CA PHE A 105 0.65 -16.02 15.89
C PHE A 105 -0.85 -15.85 15.64
N VAL A 106 -1.68 -16.17 16.63
CA VAL A 106 -3.13 -16.02 16.54
C VAL A 106 -3.51 -14.55 16.38
N THR A 107 -2.89 -13.65 17.14
CA THR A 107 -3.11 -12.19 17.01
C THR A 107 -2.65 -11.67 15.65
N CYS A 108 -1.48 -12.10 15.15
CA CYS A 108 -0.99 -11.75 13.82
C CYS A 108 -1.97 -12.21 12.74
N PHE A 109 -2.43 -13.46 12.81
CA PHE A 109 -3.36 -14.03 11.84
C PHE A 109 -4.70 -13.29 11.84
N LEU A 110 -5.27 -13.01 13.01
CA LEU A 110 -6.48 -12.20 13.12
C LEU A 110 -6.26 -10.79 12.55
N THR A 111 -5.09 -10.19 12.76
CA THR A 111 -4.78 -8.87 12.20
C THR A 111 -4.63 -8.91 10.68
N ILE A 112 -4.04 -9.98 10.13
CA ILE A 112 -3.94 -10.20 8.67
C ILE A 112 -5.35 -10.27 8.05
N LEU A 113 -6.28 -10.95 8.71
CA LEU A 113 -7.66 -11.10 8.25
C LEU A 113 -8.46 -9.80 8.39
N CYS A 114 -8.39 -9.15 9.55
CA CYS A 114 -9.16 -7.93 9.81
C CYS A 114 -8.56 -6.68 9.16
N GLY A 115 -7.29 -6.70 8.77
CA GLY A 115 -6.59 -5.56 8.18
C GLY A 115 -6.30 -4.42 9.16
N THR A 116 -6.50 -4.63 10.47
CA THR A 116 -6.33 -3.61 11.51
C THR A 116 -5.70 -4.18 12.78
N GLY A 117 -4.75 -3.43 13.35
CA GLY A 117 -4.09 -3.78 14.60
C GLY A 117 -4.97 -3.64 15.84
N HIS A 118 -6.13 -3.00 15.74
CA HIS A 118 -7.03 -2.80 16.88
C HIS A 118 -7.60 -4.11 17.43
N VAL A 119 -7.57 -5.20 16.66
CA VAL A 119 -7.99 -6.54 17.11
C VAL A 119 -7.15 -7.05 18.28
N VAL A 120 -5.93 -6.53 18.48
CA VAL A 120 -5.13 -6.94 19.64
C VAL A 120 -5.81 -6.58 20.96
N TYR A 121 -6.52 -5.46 21.04
CA TYR A 121 -7.15 -5.02 22.28
C TYR A 121 -8.24 -5.98 22.77
N THR A 122 -8.93 -6.65 21.86
CA THR A 122 -9.94 -7.66 22.21
C THR A 122 -9.31 -9.01 22.53
N MET A 123 -8.13 -9.31 21.98
CA MET A 123 -7.36 -10.52 22.30
C MET A 123 -6.60 -10.41 23.63
N LEU A 124 -6.13 -9.23 24.04
CA LEU A 124 -5.31 -9.05 25.24
C LEU A 124 -5.96 -9.59 26.52
N PRO A 125 -7.25 -9.33 26.82
CA PRO A 125 -7.92 -9.92 27.98
C PRO A 125 -7.99 -11.45 27.93
N ILE A 126 -8.21 -12.03 26.75
CA ILE A 126 -8.26 -13.49 26.54
C ILE A 126 -6.87 -14.09 26.77
N ILE A 127 -5.84 -13.48 26.20
CA ILE A 127 -4.44 -13.89 26.37
C ILE A 127 -4.04 -13.81 27.84
N TYR A 128 -4.43 -12.74 28.53
CA TYR A 128 -4.18 -12.56 29.96
C TYR A 128 -4.83 -13.69 30.76
N ASP A 129 -6.12 -13.96 30.55
CA ASP A 129 -6.86 -15.01 31.27
C ASP A 129 -6.24 -16.40 31.07
N ILE A 130 -5.82 -16.72 29.84
CA ILE A 130 -5.19 -18.01 29.53
C ILE A 130 -3.80 -18.08 30.17
N ALA A 131 -3.01 -17.02 30.09
CA ALA A 131 -1.65 -17.00 30.63
C ALA A 131 -1.66 -17.13 32.16
N ILE A 132 -2.45 -16.30 32.85
CA ILE A 132 -2.47 -16.25 34.31
C ILE A 132 -3.00 -17.54 34.95
N LYS A 133 -3.99 -18.19 34.32
CA LYS A 133 -4.55 -19.48 34.80
C LYS A 133 -3.64 -20.68 34.55
N ASN A 134 -2.58 -20.51 33.76
CA ASN A 134 -1.59 -21.55 33.50
C ASN A 134 -0.23 -21.19 34.11
N ASP A 135 -0.21 -20.26 35.07
CA ASP A 135 0.98 -19.77 35.77
C ASP A 135 2.06 -19.20 34.82
N ILE A 136 1.64 -18.74 33.65
CA ILE A 136 2.48 -18.05 32.68
C ILE A 136 2.32 -16.55 32.89
N ARG A 137 3.44 -15.86 33.09
CA ARG A 137 3.49 -14.40 33.19
C ARG A 137 2.82 -13.73 31.96
N PRO A 138 1.68 -13.03 32.11
CA PRO A 138 0.91 -12.49 30.98
C PRO A 138 1.69 -11.48 30.12
N GLU A 139 2.65 -10.77 30.75
CA GLU A 139 3.54 -9.82 30.09
C GLU A 139 4.31 -10.44 28.92
N ARG A 140 4.59 -11.76 28.97
CA ARG A 140 5.28 -12.51 27.91
C ARG A 140 4.44 -12.57 26.63
N PRO A 141 3.27 -13.25 26.59
CA PRO A 141 2.47 -13.33 25.38
C PRO A 141 1.85 -11.98 24.98
N MET A 142 1.44 -11.14 25.93
CA MET A 142 0.74 -9.88 25.62
C MET A 142 1.64 -8.88 24.88
N ALA A 143 2.88 -8.71 25.31
CA ALA A 143 3.83 -7.81 24.64
C ALA A 143 4.14 -8.29 23.23
N ALA A 144 4.39 -9.60 23.06
CA ALA A 144 4.66 -10.20 21.76
C ALA A 144 3.44 -10.10 20.83
N SER A 145 2.21 -10.31 21.32
CA SER A 145 0.97 -10.15 20.56
C SER A 145 0.73 -8.72 20.08
N SER A 146 1.06 -7.71 20.89
CA SER A 146 0.95 -6.30 20.47
C SER A 146 1.83 -5.99 19.26
N ILE A 147 3.10 -6.42 19.30
CA ILE A 147 4.02 -6.25 18.18
C ILE A 147 3.60 -7.08 16.97
N ALA A 148 3.21 -8.34 17.19
CA ALA A 148 2.75 -9.24 16.14
C ALA A 148 1.50 -8.70 15.42
N SER A 149 0.60 -8.01 16.12
CA SER A 149 -0.54 -7.33 15.50
C SER A 149 -0.09 -6.24 14.52
N GLN A 150 0.83 -5.37 14.93
CA GLN A 150 1.34 -4.31 14.05
C GLN A 150 2.08 -4.89 12.84
N MET A 151 2.82 -5.98 13.02
CA MET A 151 3.45 -6.69 11.88
C MET A 151 2.41 -7.39 11.01
N GLY A 152 1.29 -7.86 11.56
CA GLY A 152 0.18 -8.42 10.78
C GLY A 152 -0.40 -7.43 9.76
N ILE A 153 -0.37 -6.12 10.04
CA ILE A 153 -0.87 -5.09 9.12
C ILE A 153 -0.04 -5.05 7.83
N ILE A 154 1.28 -5.23 7.90
CA ILE A 154 2.16 -5.22 6.72
C ILE A 154 2.13 -6.56 5.95
N ALA A 155 1.61 -7.62 6.56
CA ALA A 155 1.38 -8.92 5.94
C ALA A 155 -0.05 -9.11 5.44
N SER A 156 -0.94 -8.13 5.62
CA SER A 156 -2.35 -8.25 5.27
C SER A 156 -2.61 -7.86 3.81
N PRO A 157 -3.29 -8.71 3.02
CA PRO A 157 -3.71 -8.39 1.67
C PRO A 157 -4.91 -7.43 1.62
N VAL A 158 -5.41 -6.96 2.75
CA VAL A 158 -6.53 -6.00 2.84
C VAL A 158 -6.05 -4.68 3.48
N SER A 159 -4.77 -4.62 3.89
CA SER A 159 -4.20 -3.46 4.54
C SER A 159 -3.85 -2.37 3.56
N VAL A 160 -4.30 -1.16 3.90
CA VAL A 160 -3.98 0.09 3.21
C VAL A 160 -2.48 0.29 3.07
N ALA A 161 -1.69 -0.09 4.08
CA ALA A 161 -0.24 0.09 4.05
C ALA A 161 0.40 -0.69 2.90
N VAL A 162 -0.03 -1.94 2.69
CA VAL A 162 0.48 -2.82 1.63
C VAL A 162 0.07 -2.32 0.25
N VAL A 163 -1.20 -1.93 0.07
CA VAL A 163 -1.70 -1.38 -1.20
C VAL A 163 -0.99 -0.08 -1.57
N THR A 164 -0.80 0.81 -0.58
CA THR A 164 -0.15 2.11 -0.78
C THR A 164 1.32 1.93 -1.12
N LEU A 165 2.05 1.11 -0.35
CA LEU A 165 3.46 0.81 -0.61
C LEU A 165 3.65 0.18 -1.99
N THR A 166 2.80 -0.77 -2.38
CA THR A 166 2.83 -1.38 -3.71
C THR A 166 2.65 -0.31 -4.80
N THR A 167 1.66 0.56 -4.65
CA THR A 167 1.41 1.64 -5.61
C THR A 167 2.60 2.59 -5.72
N TYR A 168 3.25 2.93 -4.61
CA TYR A 168 4.44 3.79 -4.64
C TYR A 168 5.64 3.10 -5.28
N LEU A 169 5.87 1.82 -5.01
CA LEU A 169 7.00 1.07 -5.58
C LEU A 169 6.84 0.80 -7.08
N VAL A 170 5.62 0.49 -7.53
CA VAL A 170 5.32 0.28 -8.97
C VAL A 170 5.44 1.58 -9.77
N ASN A 171 5.03 2.72 -9.18
CA ASN A 171 5.10 4.04 -9.85
C ASN A 171 6.41 4.80 -9.58
N ALA A 172 7.40 4.16 -8.95
CA ALA A 172 8.68 4.78 -8.67
C ALA A 172 9.46 5.06 -9.97
N LYS A 173 10.22 6.16 -9.99
CA LYS A 173 11.07 6.54 -11.15
C LYS A 173 12.14 5.49 -11.47
N HIS A 174 12.58 4.74 -10.47
CA HIS A 174 13.49 3.62 -10.59
C HIS A 174 12.77 2.35 -10.12
N PRO A 175 12.09 1.63 -11.02
CA PRO A 175 11.40 0.41 -10.64
C PRO A 175 12.41 -0.63 -10.15
N LEU A 176 12.06 -1.30 -9.05
CA LEU A 176 12.83 -2.43 -8.53
C LEU A 176 12.77 -3.56 -9.57
N ALA A 177 13.93 -4.01 -10.03
CA ALA A 177 14.01 -5.12 -10.98
C ALA A 177 13.36 -6.37 -10.36
N GLY A 178 12.33 -6.91 -11.03
CA GLY A 178 11.60 -8.09 -10.57
C GLY A 178 10.49 -7.83 -9.54
N PHE A 179 10.12 -6.56 -9.29
CA PHE A 179 8.93 -6.22 -8.50
C PHE A 179 7.76 -5.89 -9.42
N ASP A 180 6.92 -6.90 -9.71
CA ASP A 180 5.81 -6.79 -10.66
C ASP A 180 4.47 -6.46 -9.98
N GLY A 181 4.55 -6.08 -8.70
CA GLY A 181 3.49 -5.45 -7.93
C GLY A 181 3.13 -6.18 -6.64
N TYR A 182 1.83 -6.29 -6.41
CA TYR A 182 1.24 -6.61 -5.12
C TYR A 182 1.68 -7.96 -4.52
N LEU A 183 1.80 -8.97 -5.38
CA LEU A 183 2.15 -10.32 -4.96
C LEU A 183 3.59 -10.43 -4.50
N ASP A 184 4.51 -9.73 -5.15
CA ASP A 184 5.93 -9.81 -4.80
C ASP A 184 6.20 -9.15 -3.45
N LEU A 185 5.42 -8.12 -3.11
CA LEU A 185 5.42 -7.55 -1.77
C LEU A 185 4.95 -8.59 -0.73
N LEU A 186 3.80 -9.23 -0.95
CA LEU A 186 3.23 -10.20 -0.01
C LEU A 186 4.11 -11.46 0.16
N LYS A 187 4.77 -11.91 -0.92
CA LYS A 187 5.74 -13.02 -0.86
C LYS A 187 6.92 -12.73 0.07
N ILE A 188 7.24 -11.46 0.28
CA ILE A 188 8.31 -11.04 1.19
C ILE A 188 7.73 -10.74 2.58
N THR A 189 6.66 -9.95 2.65
CA THR A 189 6.14 -9.46 3.94
C THR A 189 5.48 -10.55 4.77
N ILE A 190 4.78 -11.52 4.17
CA ILE A 190 4.13 -12.61 4.92
C ILE A 190 5.18 -13.51 5.58
N PRO A 191 6.16 -14.10 4.86
CA PRO A 191 7.19 -14.93 5.50
C PRO A 191 8.03 -14.14 6.50
N ALA A 192 8.46 -12.91 6.16
CA ALA A 192 9.24 -12.08 7.08
C ALA A 192 8.48 -11.79 8.37
N THR A 193 7.18 -11.50 8.28
CA THR A 193 6.31 -11.28 9.45
C THR A 193 6.21 -12.55 10.28
N LEU A 194 5.89 -13.70 9.68
CA LEU A 194 5.76 -14.97 10.42
C LEU A 194 7.07 -15.38 11.10
N CYS A 195 8.21 -15.21 10.43
CA CYS A 195 9.52 -15.43 11.03
C CYS A 195 9.81 -14.46 12.19
N GLY A 196 9.46 -13.18 12.04
CA GLY A 196 9.58 -12.18 13.10
C GLY A 196 8.69 -12.50 14.31
N VAL A 197 7.44 -12.91 14.07
CA VAL A 197 6.49 -13.36 15.12
C VAL A 197 7.01 -14.60 15.83
N LEU A 198 7.64 -15.54 15.11
CA LEU A 198 8.28 -16.71 15.71
C LEU A 198 9.45 -16.29 16.61
N ALA A 199 10.34 -15.44 16.11
CA ALA A 199 11.52 -14.98 16.84
C ALA A 199 11.12 -14.24 18.13
N ILE A 200 10.14 -13.33 18.06
CA ILE A 200 9.65 -12.61 19.25
C ILE A 200 8.91 -13.55 20.21
N GLY A 201 8.16 -14.55 19.70
CA GLY A 201 7.49 -15.54 20.54
C GLY A 201 8.48 -16.41 21.32
N ILE A 202 9.55 -16.88 20.67
CA ILE A 202 10.63 -17.63 21.31
C ILE A 202 11.35 -16.76 22.34
N PHE A 203 11.73 -15.53 21.97
CA PHE A 203 12.40 -14.61 22.89
C PHE A 203 11.51 -14.31 24.11
N SER A 204 10.22 -14.07 23.90
CA SER A 204 9.29 -13.73 24.97
C SER A 204 9.04 -14.90 25.93
N TRP A 205 9.19 -16.15 25.46
CA TRP A 205 9.12 -17.34 26.33
C TRP A 205 10.12 -17.27 27.49
N PHE A 206 11.35 -16.83 27.21
CA PHE A 206 12.43 -16.77 28.20
C PHE A 206 12.48 -15.44 28.98
N ARG A 207 11.48 -14.57 28.80
CA ARG A 207 11.52 -13.22 29.34
C ARG A 207 10.98 -13.15 30.77
N GLY A 208 11.81 -12.70 31.71
CA GLY A 208 11.42 -12.49 33.10
C GLY A 208 11.33 -13.78 33.91
N LYS A 209 11.19 -13.65 35.23
CA LYS A 209 11.05 -14.79 36.15
C LYS A 209 9.68 -15.44 36.00
N ASP A 210 9.60 -16.74 36.24
CA ASP A 210 8.32 -17.42 36.38
C ASP A 210 7.55 -16.84 37.58
N LEU A 211 6.22 -16.90 37.54
CA LEU A 211 5.37 -16.24 38.55
C LEU A 211 5.59 -16.85 39.95
N GLU A 212 5.92 -18.13 40.01
CA GLU A 212 6.26 -18.84 41.25
C GLU A 212 7.56 -18.31 41.88
N ASP A 213 8.56 -17.98 41.05
CA ASP A 213 9.88 -17.49 41.48
C ASP A 213 9.93 -15.98 41.74
N ASP A 214 8.85 -15.26 41.42
CA ASP A 214 8.77 -13.82 41.63
C ASP A 214 8.28 -13.47 43.04
N LYS A 215 9.23 -13.18 43.93
CA LYS A 215 8.98 -12.78 45.31
C LYS A 215 8.05 -11.56 45.44
N GLU A 216 8.11 -10.59 44.52
CA GLU A 216 7.25 -9.41 44.59
C GLU A 216 5.81 -9.77 44.21
N PHE A 217 5.65 -10.64 43.20
CA PHE A 217 4.33 -11.13 42.80
C PHE A 217 3.71 -12.01 43.89
N GLN A 218 4.47 -12.92 44.48
CA GLN A 218 4.01 -13.77 45.59
C GLN A 218 3.63 -12.95 46.83
N ALA A 219 4.40 -11.91 47.15
CA ALA A 219 4.07 -11.00 48.26
C ALA A 219 2.75 -10.25 48.02
N LYS A 220 2.48 -9.82 46.78
CA LYS A 220 1.20 -9.18 46.39
C LYS A 220 0.05 -10.19 46.37
N LEU A 221 0.31 -11.44 45.99
CA LEU A 221 -0.70 -12.51 45.96
C LEU A 221 -1.18 -12.94 47.34
N ALA A 222 -0.41 -12.63 48.40
CA ALA A 222 -0.83 -12.84 49.78
C ALA A 222 -2.04 -11.96 50.17
N ASP A 223 -2.25 -10.85 49.47
CA ASP A 223 -3.46 -10.05 49.62
C ASP A 223 -4.65 -10.73 48.90
N PRO A 224 -5.72 -11.12 49.64
CA PRO A 224 -6.88 -11.78 49.05
C PRO A 224 -7.64 -10.90 48.05
N GLU A 225 -7.61 -9.57 48.19
CA GLU A 225 -8.23 -8.67 47.20
C GLU A 225 -7.46 -8.70 45.88
N PHE A 226 -6.13 -8.62 45.94
CA PHE A 226 -5.28 -8.72 44.76
C PHE A 226 -5.39 -10.09 44.09
N LYS A 227 -5.43 -11.18 44.87
CA LYS A 227 -5.65 -12.53 44.33
C LYS A 227 -6.98 -12.66 43.61
N LYS A 228 -8.06 -12.09 44.15
CA LYS A 228 -9.37 -12.07 43.51
C LYS A 228 -9.37 -11.21 42.24
N TYR A 229 -8.67 -10.07 42.23
CA TYR A 229 -8.52 -9.26 41.03
C TYR A 229 -7.78 -10.00 39.90
N VAL A 230 -6.71 -10.72 40.23
CA VAL A 230 -5.86 -11.42 39.25
C VAL A 230 -6.54 -12.68 38.69
N TYR A 231 -7.25 -13.46 39.52
CA TYR A 231 -7.80 -14.77 39.15
C TYR A 231 -9.34 -14.85 39.11
N GLY A 232 -10.06 -13.83 39.58
CA GLY A 232 -11.51 -13.91 39.86
C GLY A 232 -12.43 -13.69 38.67
N ASP A 233 -12.04 -12.88 37.69
CA ASP A 233 -12.88 -12.59 36.51
C ASP A 233 -12.37 -13.35 35.28
N SER A 234 -13.16 -14.32 34.81
CA SER A 234 -12.86 -15.04 33.58
C SER A 234 -13.37 -14.27 32.36
N THR A 235 -12.45 -13.77 31.53
CA THR A 235 -12.80 -13.21 30.22
C THR A 235 -12.94 -14.32 29.18
N SER A 236 -13.83 -15.30 29.44
CA SER A 236 -14.10 -16.44 28.57
C SER A 236 -15.26 -16.14 27.64
N LEU A 237 -15.06 -16.31 26.33
CA LEU A 237 -16.11 -16.30 25.32
C LEU A 237 -16.63 -17.71 25.02
N LEU A 238 -15.96 -18.77 25.48
CA LEU A 238 -16.35 -20.16 25.24
C LEU A 238 -17.73 -20.51 25.84
N ASP A 239 -18.11 -19.85 26.93
CA ASP A 239 -19.36 -20.11 27.64
C ASP A 239 -20.57 -19.40 27.01
N LYS A 240 -20.32 -18.52 26.03
CA LYS A 240 -21.37 -17.79 25.30
C LYS A 240 -21.76 -18.51 24.01
N LYS A 241 -23.03 -18.92 23.89
CA LYS A 241 -23.60 -19.40 22.64
C LYS A 241 -23.89 -18.20 21.72
N LEU A 242 -23.04 -17.98 20.73
CA LEU A 242 -23.20 -16.88 19.78
C LEU A 242 -24.36 -17.17 18.81
N PRO A 243 -25.14 -16.15 18.42
CA PRO A 243 -26.27 -16.32 17.51
C PRO A 243 -25.78 -16.71 16.10
N GLN A 244 -26.60 -17.45 15.36
CA GLN A 244 -26.26 -17.89 14.00
C GLN A 244 -25.98 -16.71 13.05
N SER A 245 -26.61 -15.55 13.29
CA SER A 245 -26.37 -14.32 12.53
C SER A 245 -24.91 -13.89 12.58
N SER A 246 -24.24 -13.99 13.74
CA SER A 246 -22.82 -13.64 13.89
C SER A 246 -21.89 -14.58 13.13
N TRP A 247 -22.23 -15.87 13.08
CA TRP A 247 -21.51 -16.86 12.25
C TRP A 247 -21.64 -16.54 10.76
N ASN A 248 -22.85 -16.18 10.31
CA ASN A 248 -23.07 -15.79 8.92
C ASN A 248 -22.30 -14.51 8.58
N ALA A 249 -22.28 -13.53 9.47
CA ALA A 249 -21.51 -12.30 9.30
C ALA A 249 -20.00 -12.58 9.17
N MET A 250 -19.46 -13.46 10.01
CA MET A 250 -18.08 -13.93 9.91
C MET A 250 -17.80 -14.57 8.53
N TRP A 251 -18.65 -15.49 8.07
CA TRP A 251 -18.46 -16.15 6.78
C TRP A 251 -18.59 -15.19 5.58
N ILE A 252 -19.50 -14.22 5.63
CA ILE A 252 -19.60 -13.16 4.61
C ILE A 252 -18.30 -12.35 4.57
N PHE A 253 -17.74 -12.01 5.73
CA PHE A 253 -16.49 -11.27 5.83
C PHE A 253 -15.31 -12.08 5.26
N PHE A 254 -15.16 -13.35 5.63
CA PHE A 254 -14.14 -14.23 5.03
C PHE A 254 -14.33 -14.39 3.52
N GLY A 255 -15.57 -14.55 3.05
CA GLY A 255 -15.90 -14.61 1.63
C GLY A 255 -15.48 -13.35 0.89
N ALA A 256 -15.69 -12.17 1.48
CA ALA A 256 -15.25 -10.90 0.92
C ALA A 256 -13.71 -10.81 0.86
N ILE A 257 -13.00 -11.23 1.92
CA ILE A 257 -11.53 -11.25 1.92
C ILE A 257 -11.00 -12.18 0.83
N ILE A 258 -11.55 -13.39 0.71
CA ILE A 258 -11.14 -14.37 -0.30
C ILE A 258 -11.40 -13.79 -1.69
N LEU A 259 -12.57 -13.17 -1.92
CA LEU A 259 -12.89 -12.54 -3.20
C LEU A 259 -11.89 -11.43 -3.54
N VAL A 260 -11.61 -10.51 -2.62
CA VAL A 260 -10.64 -9.42 -2.81
C VAL A 260 -9.24 -9.97 -3.05
N ALA A 261 -8.82 -11.00 -2.30
CA ALA A 261 -7.54 -11.64 -2.47
C ALA A 261 -7.43 -12.33 -3.85
N LEU A 262 -8.47 -13.02 -4.32
CA LEU A 262 -8.51 -13.65 -5.65
C LEU A 262 -8.48 -12.62 -6.78
N LEU A 263 -9.30 -11.56 -6.68
CA LEU A 263 -9.29 -10.44 -7.64
C LEU A 263 -7.95 -9.69 -7.64
N GLY A 264 -7.30 -9.58 -6.48
CA GLY A 264 -5.95 -9.01 -6.37
C GLY A 264 -4.86 -9.93 -6.90
N TYR A 265 -5.03 -11.25 -6.76
CA TYR A 265 -4.07 -12.27 -7.16
C TYR A 265 -4.04 -12.48 -8.68
N PHE A 266 -5.20 -12.67 -9.30
CA PHE A 266 -5.29 -12.89 -10.73
C PHE A 266 -5.35 -11.57 -11.47
N LYS A 267 -4.25 -11.21 -12.15
CA LYS A 267 -4.20 -10.00 -12.98
C LYS A 267 -5.33 -9.99 -14.02
N ASP A 268 -5.72 -11.16 -14.52
CA ASP A 268 -6.75 -11.36 -15.56
C ASP A 268 -8.19 -11.15 -15.06
N LEU A 269 -8.44 -11.30 -13.75
CA LEU A 269 -9.76 -11.03 -13.17
C LEU A 269 -10.01 -9.53 -12.97
N ARG A 270 -8.98 -8.70 -13.10
CA ARG A 270 -9.09 -7.25 -12.96
C ARG A 270 -9.48 -6.65 -14.31
N PRO A 271 -10.57 -5.89 -14.39
CA PRO A 271 -10.93 -5.23 -15.62
C PRO A 271 -9.84 -4.22 -16.00
N ALA A 272 -9.21 -4.45 -17.15
CA ALA A 272 -8.26 -3.52 -17.74
C ALA A 272 -9.04 -2.57 -18.65
N PHE A 273 -9.20 -1.33 -18.22
CA PHE A 273 -9.73 -0.27 -19.06
C PHE A 273 -8.55 0.42 -19.73
N GLU A 274 -8.39 0.27 -21.04
CA GLU A 274 -7.45 1.09 -21.80
C GLU A 274 -7.89 2.56 -21.69
N LYS A 275 -7.20 3.32 -20.84
CA LYS A 275 -7.34 4.78 -20.82
C LYS A 275 -6.63 5.32 -22.06
N SER A 276 -7.39 5.51 -23.13
CA SER A 276 -6.95 6.22 -24.33
C SER A 276 -6.91 7.72 -24.03
N THR A 277 -5.75 8.21 -23.61
CA THR A 277 -5.44 9.65 -23.65
C THR A 277 -5.05 10.03 -25.08
N PRO A 278 -5.53 11.17 -25.62
CA PRO A 278 -5.21 11.56 -26.99
C PRO A 278 -3.70 11.76 -27.19
N ALA A 279 -3.17 11.27 -28.32
CA ALA A 279 -1.75 11.37 -28.66
C ALA A 279 -1.33 12.84 -28.83
N GLN A 280 -0.37 13.29 -28.02
CA GLN A 280 0.15 14.66 -28.02
C GLN A 280 1.57 14.76 -28.60
N VAL A 281 2.22 13.63 -28.93
CA VAL A 281 3.63 13.61 -29.34
C VAL A 281 3.86 12.70 -30.53
N VAL A 282 4.53 13.22 -31.57
CA VAL A 282 5.10 12.45 -32.68
C VAL A 282 6.60 12.31 -32.45
N GLU A 283 7.12 11.09 -32.33
CA GLU A 283 8.57 10.82 -32.23
C GLU A 283 9.08 10.11 -33.47
N VAL A 284 10.25 10.53 -33.94
CA VAL A 284 11.07 9.77 -34.89
C VAL A 284 12.11 9.00 -34.08
N VAL A 285 12.06 7.68 -34.13
CA VAL A 285 12.94 6.77 -33.38
C VAL A 285 13.88 6.04 -34.32
N SER A 286 15.11 5.79 -33.87
CA SER A 286 16.06 4.92 -34.56
C SER A 286 15.66 3.44 -34.45
N ALA A 287 16.27 2.56 -35.25
CA ALA A 287 16.11 1.11 -35.18
C ALA A 287 16.32 0.50 -33.76
N GLU A 288 17.06 1.19 -32.88
CA GLU A 288 17.26 0.83 -31.46
C GLU A 288 16.24 1.49 -30.49
N ASN A 289 15.10 2.00 -30.98
CA ASN A 289 14.08 2.71 -30.19
C ASN A 289 14.57 4.00 -29.47
N LYS A 290 15.71 4.55 -29.90
CA LYS A 290 16.22 5.82 -29.38
C LYS A 290 15.56 7.00 -30.10
N THR A 291 14.96 7.93 -29.35
CA THR A 291 14.29 9.12 -29.91
C THR A 291 15.32 10.05 -30.58
N LEU A 292 15.18 10.25 -31.89
CA LEU A 292 16.03 11.15 -32.70
C LEU A 292 15.43 12.55 -32.77
N LYS A 293 14.12 12.66 -32.98
CA LYS A 293 13.37 13.92 -32.95
C LYS A 293 11.99 13.71 -32.34
N SER A 294 11.47 14.74 -31.68
CA SER A 294 10.15 14.72 -31.02
C SER A 294 9.41 16.03 -31.31
N PHE A 295 8.16 15.91 -31.73
CA PHE A 295 7.26 17.01 -32.01
C PHE A 295 6.09 16.95 -31.02
N ASN A 296 5.98 17.97 -30.17
CA ASN A 296 4.88 18.10 -29.22
C ASN A 296 3.78 18.95 -29.86
N ILE A 297 2.56 18.43 -29.91
CA ILE A 297 1.41 19.10 -30.50
C ILE A 297 0.43 19.35 -29.35
N LYS A 298 0.36 20.63 -28.92
CA LYS A 298 -0.50 21.06 -27.82
C LYS A 298 -1.93 21.28 -28.30
N ASP A 299 -2.09 21.93 -29.45
CA ASP A 299 -3.36 22.23 -30.11
C ASP A 299 -3.12 22.06 -31.64
N GLY A 300 -3.85 21.15 -32.30
CA GLY A 300 -3.64 20.79 -33.71
C GLY A 300 -4.20 19.43 -34.11
N LYS A 301 -4.07 19.05 -35.40
CA LYS A 301 -4.48 17.72 -35.92
C LYS A 301 -3.29 16.94 -36.46
N ILE A 302 -3.26 15.63 -36.22
CA ILE A 302 -2.26 14.68 -36.72
C ILE A 302 -2.99 13.66 -37.59
N LEU A 303 -2.78 13.67 -38.91
CA LEU A 303 -3.26 12.61 -39.80
C LEU A 303 -2.11 11.62 -40.02
N ALA A 304 -2.22 10.40 -39.50
CA ALA A 304 -1.19 9.37 -39.65
C ALA A 304 -1.71 8.15 -40.43
N GLN A 305 -0.97 7.67 -41.44
CA GLN A 305 -1.28 6.51 -42.26
C GLN A 305 -0.39 5.32 -41.89
N ALA A 306 -0.98 4.20 -41.48
CA ALA A 306 -0.26 2.97 -41.10
C ALA A 306 0.22 2.15 -42.31
N VAL A 307 1.26 1.33 -42.11
CA VAL A 307 1.92 0.50 -43.15
C VAL A 307 0.97 -0.56 -43.75
N ASP A 308 0.04 -1.10 -42.95
CA ASP A 308 -0.86 -2.22 -43.34
C ASP A 308 -2.23 -1.79 -43.89
N GLY A 309 -2.37 -0.55 -44.37
CA GLY A 309 -3.61 -0.06 -44.93
C GLY A 309 -4.50 0.69 -43.93
N LYS A 310 -5.39 1.51 -44.51
CA LYS A 310 -5.96 2.76 -44.01
C LYS A 310 -6.38 2.80 -42.53
N VAL A 311 -5.79 3.75 -41.80
CA VAL A 311 -6.49 4.52 -40.76
C VAL A 311 -6.12 5.99 -40.99
N ALA A 312 -7.12 6.88 -41.12
CA ALA A 312 -6.93 8.32 -41.06
C ALA A 312 -7.25 8.75 -39.63
N VAL A 313 -6.23 9.14 -38.87
CA VAL A 313 -6.38 9.58 -37.48
C VAL A 313 -6.82 11.05 -37.50
N ASN A 314 -8.05 11.38 -37.09
CA ASN A 314 -8.46 12.77 -36.84
C ASN A 314 -8.43 12.97 -35.32
N VAL A 315 -7.62 13.91 -34.83
CA VAL A 315 -7.25 14.05 -33.39
C VAL A 315 -8.43 14.43 -32.48
N LYS A 316 -9.61 14.74 -33.02
CA LYS A 316 -10.82 14.87 -32.21
C LYS A 316 -11.54 13.54 -31.91
N ASP A 317 -11.32 12.49 -32.70
CA ASP A 317 -12.22 11.33 -32.65
C ASP A 317 -11.58 9.93 -32.69
N SER A 318 -10.27 9.73 -32.93
CA SER A 318 -9.73 8.35 -32.85
C SER A 318 -8.21 8.17 -32.65
N LYS A 319 -7.86 7.81 -31.41
CA LYS A 319 -7.02 6.68 -30.95
C LYS A 319 -5.66 6.44 -31.65
N ALA A 320 -4.56 6.72 -30.95
CA ALA A 320 -3.27 6.09 -31.23
C ALA A 320 -3.19 4.71 -30.55
N LYS A 321 -2.66 3.70 -31.26
CA LYS A 321 -2.33 2.39 -30.69
C LYS A 321 -0.80 2.33 -30.50
N PRO A 322 -0.29 1.95 -29.32
CA PRO A 322 1.15 1.76 -29.15
C PRO A 322 1.62 0.64 -30.09
N GLN A 323 2.80 0.82 -30.70
CA GLN A 323 3.52 -0.12 -31.60
C GLN A 323 3.18 -0.13 -33.10
N ILE A 324 2.34 0.76 -33.62
CA ILE A 324 2.13 0.85 -35.08
C ILE A 324 3.21 1.75 -35.70
N ALA A 325 3.92 1.25 -36.71
CA ALA A 325 4.76 2.07 -37.58
C ALA A 325 3.90 2.78 -38.62
N TYR A 326 4.11 4.09 -38.79
CA TYR A 326 3.34 4.92 -39.73
C TYR A 326 4.20 5.27 -40.96
N ASN A 327 3.60 5.16 -42.15
CA ASN A 327 4.22 5.48 -43.44
C ASN A 327 4.15 6.97 -43.75
N ASN A 328 3.11 7.66 -43.31
CA ASN A 328 2.96 9.09 -43.54
C ASN A 328 2.27 9.74 -42.34
N VAL A 329 2.74 10.89 -41.87
CA VAL A 329 2.15 11.66 -40.78
C VAL A 329 2.13 13.13 -41.16
N GLU A 330 0.95 13.71 -41.27
CA GLU A 330 0.73 15.13 -41.54
C GLU A 330 0.29 15.84 -40.26
N ILE A 331 0.93 16.98 -39.98
CA ILE A 331 0.69 17.81 -38.80
C ILE A 331 0.04 19.12 -39.25
N TYR A 332 -1.13 19.42 -38.71
CA TYR A 332 -1.89 20.64 -38.97
C TYR A 332 -1.96 21.53 -37.73
N ASP A 333 -1.93 22.84 -37.93
CA ASP A 333 -2.17 23.83 -36.89
C ASP A 333 -3.67 23.99 -36.55
N ASP A 334 -3.97 24.86 -35.58
CA ASP A 334 -5.32 25.17 -35.10
C ASP A 334 -6.24 25.78 -36.18
N GLN A 335 -5.66 26.32 -37.25
CA GLN A 335 -6.37 26.90 -38.40
C GLN A 335 -6.53 25.90 -39.54
N ASN A 336 -6.16 24.63 -39.32
CA ASN A 336 -6.25 23.53 -40.28
C ASN A 336 -5.27 23.69 -41.47
N THR A 337 -4.16 24.40 -41.26
CA THR A 337 -3.07 24.58 -42.24
C THR A 337 -2.01 23.50 -42.03
N LEU A 338 -1.56 22.86 -43.12
CA LEU A 338 -0.50 21.84 -43.06
C LEU A 338 0.84 22.49 -42.70
N THR A 339 1.40 22.11 -41.55
CA THR A 339 2.67 22.65 -41.05
C THR A 339 3.86 21.75 -41.37
N GLN A 340 3.68 20.42 -41.25
CA GLN A 340 4.75 19.44 -41.46
C GLN A 340 4.20 18.11 -41.99
N THR A 341 4.99 17.43 -42.81
CA THR A 341 4.72 16.08 -43.29
C THR A 341 5.93 15.19 -43.00
N LEU A 342 5.72 14.04 -42.37
CA LEU A 342 6.73 13.02 -42.14
C LEU A 342 6.38 11.78 -42.94
N SER A 343 7.21 11.39 -43.89
CA SER A 343 6.99 10.18 -44.69
C SER A 343 8.11 9.17 -44.44
N ALA A 344 7.77 7.92 -44.17
CA ALA A 344 8.70 6.82 -43.98
C ALA A 344 8.70 5.91 -45.23
N GLN A 345 9.86 5.77 -45.87
CA GLN A 345 10.05 4.91 -47.05
C GLN A 345 11.41 4.21 -46.98
N ASP A 346 11.44 2.90 -47.22
CA ASP A 346 12.65 2.07 -47.28
C ASP A 346 13.61 2.21 -46.07
N GLY A 347 13.05 2.36 -44.87
CA GLY A 347 13.82 2.49 -43.62
C GLY A 347 14.31 3.91 -43.30
N ASN A 348 13.98 4.91 -44.13
CA ASN A 348 14.31 6.31 -43.92
C ASN A 348 13.05 7.13 -43.65
N VAL A 349 13.14 8.14 -42.77
CA VAL A 349 12.06 9.10 -42.48
C VAL A 349 12.44 10.45 -43.05
N THR A 350 11.64 10.95 -43.99
CA THR A 350 11.77 12.28 -44.58
C THR A 350 10.78 13.23 -43.92
N ILE A 351 11.28 14.29 -43.29
CA ILE A 351 10.52 15.35 -42.64
C ILE A 351 10.50 16.56 -43.56
N THR A 352 9.32 16.97 -44.00
CA THR A 352 9.12 18.14 -44.87
C THR A 352 8.37 19.22 -44.10
N ALA A 353 8.96 20.41 -43.99
CA ALA A 353 8.37 21.58 -43.35
C ALA A 353 8.65 22.83 -44.20
N ALA A 354 7.62 23.60 -44.55
CA ALA A 354 7.74 24.88 -45.24
C ALA A 354 8.68 24.90 -46.48
N GLY A 355 8.72 23.80 -47.26
CA GLY A 355 9.53 23.69 -48.48
C GLY A 355 10.96 23.16 -48.30
N ALA A 356 11.37 22.82 -47.08
CA ALA A 356 12.63 22.13 -46.80
C ALA A 356 12.37 20.67 -46.36
N SER A 357 13.14 19.72 -46.90
CA SER A 357 13.04 18.29 -46.56
C SER A 357 14.35 17.80 -45.94
N GLU A 358 14.26 17.18 -44.76
CA GLU A 358 15.36 16.50 -44.09
C GLU A 358 15.10 14.99 -44.05
N SER A 359 16.05 14.18 -44.51
CA SER A 359 15.94 12.71 -44.47
C SER A 359 16.81 12.13 -43.36
N ILE A 360 16.22 11.25 -42.55
CA ILE A 360 16.89 10.54 -41.45
C ILE A 360 16.92 9.06 -41.80
N ALA A 361 18.13 8.50 -41.92
CA ALA A 361 18.31 7.10 -42.24
C ALA A 361 18.08 6.17 -41.03
N ASN A 362 17.58 4.95 -41.27
CA ASN A 362 17.30 3.92 -40.25
C ASN A 362 16.35 4.39 -39.12
N ALA A 363 15.25 5.03 -39.50
CA ALA A 363 14.28 5.61 -38.57
C ALA A 363 12.85 5.13 -38.82
N LYS A 364 12.01 5.19 -37.78
CA LYS A 364 10.58 4.89 -37.81
C LYS A 364 9.79 5.97 -37.08
N ILE A 365 8.56 6.20 -37.50
CA ILE A 365 7.66 7.18 -36.87
C ILE A 365 6.78 6.47 -35.84
N VAL A 366 6.72 7.01 -34.62
CA VAL A 366 5.93 6.50 -33.48
C VAL A 366 5.13 7.63 -32.85
N LEU A 367 3.85 7.39 -32.60
CA LEU A 367 2.99 8.30 -31.85
C LEU A 367 2.99 7.93 -30.37
N LYS A 368 3.02 8.93 -29.48
CA LYS A 368 2.96 8.74 -28.02
C LYS A 368 1.87 9.62 -27.38
N ASP A 369 1.30 9.06 -26.31
CA ASP A 369 0.18 9.64 -25.57
C ASP A 369 0.61 10.61 -24.45
N SER A 370 1.91 10.87 -24.27
CA SER A 370 2.39 11.79 -23.23
C SER A 370 3.57 12.66 -23.65
N ILE A 371 3.45 13.96 -23.37
CA ILE A 371 4.55 14.92 -23.44
C ILE A 371 5.60 14.53 -22.39
N LYS A 372 6.81 14.14 -22.82
CA LYS A 372 7.97 14.17 -21.91
C LYS A 372 8.20 15.62 -21.51
N LYS A 373 7.84 15.99 -20.27
CA LYS A 373 8.34 17.23 -19.66
C LYS A 373 9.87 17.17 -19.71
N LYS A 374 10.49 18.04 -20.50
CA LYS A 374 11.92 18.31 -20.40
C LYS A 374 12.18 18.74 -18.96
N SER A 375 13.03 17.98 -18.26
CA SER A 375 13.67 18.44 -17.04
C SER A 375 14.45 19.69 -17.40
N THR A 376 14.07 20.82 -16.81
CA THR A 376 14.96 21.98 -16.68
C THR A 376 15.43 21.99 -15.26
#